data_AF-A0A7L4PU75-F1
#
_entry.id   AF-A0A7L4PU75-F1
#
_cell.length_a   1.000
_cell.length_b   1.000
_cell.length_c   1.000
_cell.angle_alpha   90.00
_cell.angle_beta   90.00
_cell.angle_gamma   90.00
#
_symmetry.space_group_name_H-M   'P 1'
#
loop_
_entity.id
_entity.type
_entity.pdbx_description
1 polymer ?
#
loop_
_entity_poly.entity_id
_entity_poly.type
_entity_poly.pdbx_seq_one_letter_code
_entity_poly.pdbx_strand_id
1 'polypeptide(L)'
;MPVAAHVFITGRVQGVYFRDGTQERAQRHGVTGWVRNLADGRVEAVFEGDESAVAAMIAFCRRGPAYARVDQVVIAYRRYSGAFQEFTILPTPRPA
;
A
#
# COMPACT_ATOMS: atom_id res chain seq x y z
N MET A 1 -6.71 -4.66 17.77
CA MET A 1 -7.61 -5.54 16.98
C MET A 1 -7.10 -5.54 15.54
N PRO A 2 -7.21 -6.65 14.79
CA PRO A 2 -6.76 -6.66 13.40
C PRO A 2 -7.74 -5.86 12.53
N VAL A 3 -7.20 -5.14 11.56
CA VAL A 3 -7.93 -4.27 10.64
C VAL A 3 -7.47 -4.49 9.21
N ALA A 4 -8.27 -4.04 8.25
CA ALA A 4 -7.88 -3.95 6.85
C ALA A 4 -8.01 -2.50 6.36
N ALA A 5 -7.12 -2.07 5.47
CA ALA A 5 -7.19 -0.76 4.83
C ALA A 5 -6.94 -0.90 3.32
N HIS A 6 -7.82 -0.31 2.53
CA HIS A 6 -7.64 -0.15 1.09
C HIS A 6 -7.23 1.29 0.80
N VAL A 7 -6.11 1.49 0.12
CA VAL A 7 -5.46 2.79 -0.01
C VAL A 7 -5.15 3.10 -1.46
N PHE A 8 -5.45 4.34 -1.87
CA PHE A 8 -5.03 4.91 -3.16
C PHE A 8 -4.12 6.11 -2.93
N ILE A 9 -2.99 6.13 -3.62
CA ILE A 9 -1.96 7.16 -3.51
C ILE A 9 -1.77 7.83 -4.87
N THR A 10 -1.74 9.16 -4.88
CA THR A 10 -1.51 10.01 -6.07
C THR A 10 -0.24 10.86 -5.90
N GLY A 11 0.30 11.32 -7.02
CA GLY A 11 1.47 12.19 -7.10
C GLY A 11 2.61 11.58 -7.93
N ARG A 12 3.85 11.94 -7.61
CA ARG A 12 5.04 11.26 -8.17
C ARG A 12 5.29 9.97 -7.38
N VAL A 13 4.53 8.93 -7.72
CA VAL A 13 4.47 7.66 -6.97
C VAL A 13 4.86 6.43 -7.79
N GLN A 14 5.08 6.59 -9.10
CA GLN A 14 5.58 5.53 -9.99
C GLN A 14 7.03 5.81 -10.42
N GLY A 15 7.81 4.75 -10.66
CA GLY A 15 9.24 4.88 -11.01
C GLY A 15 10.13 5.38 -9.87
N VAL A 16 9.64 5.31 -8.62
CA VAL A 16 10.30 5.86 -7.43
C VAL A 16 10.48 4.83 -6.32
N TYR A 17 10.45 3.53 -6.64
CA TYR A 17 10.57 2.43 -5.67
C TYR A 17 9.43 2.33 -4.65
N PHE A 18 8.23 2.83 -5.00
CA PHE A 18 7.10 2.88 -4.07
C PHE A 18 6.57 1.50 -3.71
N ARG A 19 6.40 0.61 -4.70
CA ARG A 19 5.89 -0.76 -4.49
C ARG A 19 6.85 -1.58 -3.65
N ASP A 20 8.12 -1.59 -4.03
CA ASP A 20 9.20 -2.29 -3.34
C ASP A 20 9.37 -1.78 -1.90
N GLY A 21 9.46 -0.46 -1.72
CA GLY A 21 9.53 0.15 -0.40
C GLY A 21 8.28 -0.09 0.46
N THR A 22 7.10 -0.27 -0.15
CA THR A 22 5.88 -0.67 0.57
C THR A 22 5.99 -2.12 1.03
N GLN A 23 6.42 -3.04 0.16
CA GLN A 23 6.58 -4.45 0.50
C GLN A 23 7.60 -4.67 1.62
N GLU A 24 8.78 -4.05 1.53
CA GLU A 24 9.81 -4.16 2.57
C GLU A 24 9.29 -3.73 3.95
N ARG A 25 8.51 -2.64 3.98
CA ARG A 25 7.92 -2.13 5.22
C ARG A 25 6.81 -3.02 5.74
N ALA A 26 5.97 -3.54 4.85
CA ALA A 26 4.92 -4.48 5.22
C ALA A 26 5.50 -5.72 5.90
N GLN A 27 6.59 -6.28 5.33
CA GLN A 27 7.32 -7.40 5.91
C GLN A 27 7.89 -7.07 7.29
N ARG A 28 8.51 -5.89 7.47
CA ARG A 28 9.03 -5.44 8.78
C ARG A 28 7.95 -5.25 9.84
N HIS A 29 6.74 -4.89 9.44
CA HIS A 29 5.60 -4.66 10.33
C HIS A 29 4.66 -5.86 10.47
N GLY A 30 4.94 -6.99 9.80
CA GLY A 30 4.06 -8.16 9.83
C GLY A 30 2.69 -7.92 9.17
N VAL A 31 2.61 -7.00 8.21
CA VAL A 31 1.38 -6.66 7.47
C VAL A 31 1.30 -7.52 6.21
N THR A 32 0.14 -8.13 5.95
CA THR A 32 -0.15 -8.89 4.73
C THR A 32 -1.03 -8.07 3.77
N GLY A 33 -1.16 -8.51 2.52
CA GLY A 33 -1.92 -7.80 1.49
C GLY A 33 -1.13 -7.63 0.20
N TRP A 34 -1.29 -6.49 -0.46
CA TRP A 34 -0.62 -6.23 -1.73
C TRP A 34 -0.48 -4.76 -2.07
N VAL A 35 0.40 -4.46 -3.03
CA VAL A 35 0.57 -3.14 -3.63
C VAL A 35 0.71 -3.24 -5.15
N ARG A 36 0.16 -2.29 -5.91
CA ARG A 36 0.30 -2.23 -7.37
C ARG A 36 0.27 -0.81 -7.90
N ASN A 37 0.81 -0.65 -9.11
CA ASN A 37 0.59 0.56 -9.89
C ASN A 37 -0.71 0.42 -10.68
N LEU A 38 -1.39 1.54 -10.87
CA LEU A 38 -2.53 1.66 -11.77
C LEU A 38 -2.13 2.37 -13.06
N ALA A 39 -2.85 2.06 -14.15
CA ALA A 39 -2.62 2.66 -15.46
C ALA A 39 -2.87 4.18 -15.47
N ASP A 40 -3.69 4.68 -14.53
CA ASP A 40 -3.97 6.11 -14.35
C ASP A 40 -2.89 6.87 -13.56
N GLY A 41 -1.76 6.23 -13.26
CA GLY A 41 -0.63 6.84 -12.55
C GLY A 41 -0.67 6.68 -11.02
N ARG A 42 -1.75 6.16 -10.44
CA ARG A 42 -1.84 5.92 -8.99
C ARG A 42 -1.05 4.70 -8.53
N VAL A 43 -0.85 4.61 -7.22
CA VAL A 43 -0.55 3.36 -6.51
C VAL A 43 -1.78 2.96 -5.71
N GLU A 44 -2.10 1.67 -5.73
CA GLU A 44 -3.18 1.07 -4.95
C GLU A 44 -2.58 -0.01 -4.03
N ALA A 45 -3.03 -0.07 -2.78
CA ALA A 45 -2.55 -1.03 -1.81
C ALA A 45 -3.65 -1.51 -0.87
N VAL A 46 -3.61 -2.80 -0.51
CA VAL A 46 -4.40 -3.37 0.59
C VAL A 46 -3.45 -3.81 1.70
N PHE A 47 -3.76 -3.40 2.92
CA PHE A 47 -3.05 -3.77 4.13
C PHE A 47 -3.98 -4.53 5.07
N GLU A 48 -3.57 -5.68 5.57
CA GLU A 48 -4.23 -6.42 6.63
C GLU A 48 -3.23 -6.73 7.76
N GLY A 49 -3.65 -6.53 9.01
CA GLY A 49 -2.81 -6.82 10.17
C GLY A 49 -3.28 -6.05 11.41
N ASP A 50 -2.41 -5.98 12.41
CA ASP A 50 -2.67 -5.19 13.61
C ASP A 50 -2.88 -3.72 13.28
N GLU A 51 -3.79 -3.06 13.99
CA GLU A 51 -4.15 -1.66 13.77
C GLU A 51 -2.94 -0.72 13.77
N SER A 52 -2.00 -0.90 14.71
CA SER A 52 -0.77 -0.11 14.79
C SER A 52 0.16 -0.35 13.59
N ALA A 53 0.25 -1.59 13.11
CA ALA A 53 1.04 -1.97 11.94
C ALA A 53 0.44 -1.38 10.65
N VAL A 54 -0.87 -1.49 10.48
CA VAL A 54 -1.60 -0.88 9.35
C VAL A 54 -1.49 0.65 9.39
N ALA A 55 -1.57 1.27 10.57
CA ALA A 55 -1.35 2.70 10.73
C ALA A 55 0.07 3.14 10.34
N ALA A 56 1.09 2.32 10.66
CA ALA A 56 2.47 2.57 10.23
C ALA A 56 2.62 2.50 8.71
N MET A 57 1.94 1.56 8.05
CA MET A 57 1.89 1.47 6.59
C MET A 57 1.24 2.70 5.96
N ILE A 58 0.11 3.16 6.50
CA ILE A 58 -0.56 4.39 6.05
C ILE A 58 0.34 5.61 6.23
N ALA A 59 1.04 5.71 7.37
CA ALA A 59 1.99 6.78 7.63
C ALA A 59 3.16 6.77 6.63
N PHE A 60 3.61 5.60 6.20
CA PHE A 60 4.56 5.48 5.11
C PHE A 60 3.96 5.95 3.79
N CYS A 61 2.74 5.54 3.43
CA CYS A 61 2.08 5.95 2.19
C CYS A 61 1.93 7.47 2.04
N ARG A 62 1.86 8.22 3.15
CA ARG A 62 1.84 9.69 3.15
C ARG A 62 3.17 10.35 2.84
N ARG A 63 4.29 9.64 2.99
CA ARG A 63 5.65 10.15 2.70
C ARG A 63 6.22 9.54 1.42
N GLY A 64 6.04 8.23 1.25
CA GLY A 64 6.67 7.44 0.22
C GLY A 64 8.18 7.24 0.45
N PRO A 65 8.85 6.55 -0.49
CA PRO A 65 10.32 6.45 -0.57
C PRO A 65 10.98 7.79 -0.94
N ALA A 66 12.31 7.88 -0.85
CA ALA A 66 13.09 9.12 -0.96
C ALA A 66 12.79 9.99 -2.21
N TYR A 67 12.45 9.37 -3.34
CA TYR A 67 12.17 10.09 -4.60
C TYR A 67 10.68 10.30 -4.87
N ALA A 68 9.81 9.87 -3.96
CA ALA A 68 8.37 10.05 -4.11
C ALA A 68 7.93 11.46 -3.69
N ARG A 69 6.88 11.94 -4.35
CA ARG A 69 6.09 13.08 -3.87
C ARG A 69 4.64 12.62 -3.81
N VAL A 70 4.10 12.54 -2.61
CA VAL A 70 2.71 12.13 -2.38
C VAL A 70 1.84 13.37 -2.32
N ASP A 71 0.88 13.46 -3.23
CA ASP A 71 -0.03 14.60 -3.31
C ASP A 71 -1.31 14.31 -2.48
N GLN A 72 -1.84 13.08 -2.55
CA GLN A 72 -3.00 12.65 -1.75
C GLN A 72 -2.97 11.15 -1.46
N VAL A 73 -3.48 10.80 -0.27
CA VAL A 73 -3.75 9.42 0.15
C VAL A 73 -5.23 9.27 0.51
N VAL A 74 -5.96 8.44 -0.22
CA VAL A 74 -7.35 8.07 0.10
C VAL A 74 -7.33 6.73 0.83
N ILE A 75 -7.97 6.66 1.99
CA ILE A 75 -7.96 5.48 2.86
C ILE A 75 -9.41 5.03 3.08
N ALA A 76 -9.68 3.76 2.83
CA ALA A 76 -10.94 3.11 3.17
C ALA A 76 -10.65 1.94 4.11
N TYR A 77 -10.97 2.10 5.39
CA TYR A 77 -10.91 1.00 6.36
C TYR A 77 -11.98 -0.06 6.05
N ARG A 78 -11.61 -1.32 6.26
CA ARG A 78 -12.44 -2.50 6.01
C ARG A 78 -12.32 -3.45 7.19
N ARG A 79 -13.28 -4.39 7.27
CA ARG A 79 -13.18 -5.52 8.19
C ARG A 79 -12.00 -6.40 7.78
N TYR A 80 -11.17 -6.77 8.76
CA TYR A 80 -10.12 -7.76 8.55
C TYR A 80 -10.72 -9.08 8.04
N SER A 81 -10.17 -9.59 6.94
CA SER A 81 -10.63 -10.84 6.33
C SER A 81 -9.67 -12.01 6.57
N GLY A 82 -8.38 -11.74 6.78
CA GLY A 82 -7.35 -12.79 6.86
C GLY A 82 -7.12 -13.48 5.53
N ALA A 83 -7.43 -12.81 4.42
CA ALA A 83 -7.37 -13.38 3.08
C ALA A 83 -5.93 -13.50 2.54
N PHE A 84 -4.96 -12.83 3.18
CA PHE A 84 -3.59 -12.75 2.70
C PHE A 84 -2.61 -13.40 3.69
N GLN A 85 -1.77 -14.31 3.19
CA GLN A 85 -0.71 -14.96 3.96
C GLN A 85 0.62 -14.18 3.89
N GLU A 86 0.79 -13.35 2.87
CA GLU A 86 2.02 -12.59 2.59
C GLU A 86 1.69 -11.20 2.03
N PHE A 87 2.72 -10.38 1.82
CA PHE A 87 2.60 -9.08 1.17
C PHE A 87 3.25 -9.11 -0.22
N THR A 88 2.44 -8.94 -1.26
CA THR A 88 2.89 -9.12 -2.65
C THR A 88 2.84 -7.83 -3.48
N ILE A 89 3.72 -7.76 -4.49
CA ILE A 89 3.64 -6.72 -5.52
C ILE A 89 2.87 -7.30 -6.69
N LEU A 90 1.71 -6.73 -7.02
CA LEU A 90 0.91 -7.16 -8.16
C LEU A 90 1.33 -6.41 -9.44
N PRO A 91 1.13 -7.03 -10.62
CA PRO A 91 1.38 -6.36 -11.90
C PRO A 91 0.44 -5.16 -12.09
N THR A 92 0.89 -4.20 -12.90
CA THR A 92 0.02 -3.13 -13.39
C THR A 92 -1.06 -3.75 -14.27
N PRO A 93 -2.36 -3.53 -14.01
CA PRO A 93 -3.42 -4.02 -14.87
C PRO A 93 -3.26 -3.48 -16.30
N ARG A 94 -3.57 -4.31 -17.31
CA ARG A 94 -3.67 -3.82 -18.68
C ARG A 94 -4.86 -2.86 -18.79
N PRO A 95 -4.73 -1.74 -19.51
CA PRO A 95 -5.90 -0.94 -19.90
C PRO A 95 -6.92 -1.85 -20.59
N ALA A 96 -8.21 -1.58 -20.34
CA ALA A 96 -9.31 -2.20 -21.07
C ALA A 96 -9.27 -1.76 -22.54
#